data_AF-A0A0L8G3F1-F1
#
_entry.id   AF-A0A0L8G3F1-F1
#
_cell.length_a   1.000
_cell.length_b   1.000
_cell.length_c   1.000
_cell.angle_alpha   90.00
_cell.angle_beta   90.00
_cell.angle_gamma   90.00
#
_symmetry.space_group_name_H-M   'P 1'
#
loop_
_entity.id
_entity.type
_entity.pdbx_description
1 polymer ?
#
loop_
_entity_poly.entity_id
_entity_poly.type
_entity_poly.pdbx_seq_one_letter_code
_entity_poly.pdbx_strand_id
1 'polypeptide(L)' 'VFIPKIPIKPTDMIFEFKQTQFPVRLCFPVSINKSEGQILQYTGLHLTEPCFSHGQIYVGCSRVGRLQGL' A
#
# COMPACT_ATOMS: atom_id res chain seq x y z
N VAL A 1 8.58 -24.18 -1.07
CA VAL A 1 7.99 -23.21 -2.03
C VAL A 1 9.11 -22.33 -2.56
N PHE A 2 9.29 -22.24 -3.88
CA PHE A 2 10.27 -21.35 -4.51
C PHE A 2 9.56 -20.12 -5.07
N ILE A 3 9.98 -18.92 -4.65
CA ILE A 3 9.42 -17.65 -5.13
C ILE A 3 10.48 -16.98 -6.01
N PRO A 4 10.21 -16.69 -7.29
CA PRO A 4 11.20 -16.05 -8.16
C PRO A 4 11.44 -14.59 -7.76
N LYS A 5 12.69 -14.13 -7.87
CA LYS A 5 13.06 -12.71 -7.69
C LYS A 5 12.69 -11.92 -8.96
N ILE A 6 12.08 -10.75 -8.80
CA ILE A 6 11.68 -9.89 -9.91
C ILE A 6 12.63 -8.70 -9.99
N PRO A 7 13.26 -8.44 -11.16
CA PRO A 7 13.99 -7.22 -11.40
C PRO A 7 13.06 -6.08 -11.81
N ILE A 8 13.14 -4.96 -11.12
CA ILE A 8 12.42 -3.72 -11.41
C ILE A 8 13.43 -2.69 -11.91
N LYS A 9 13.19 -2.14 -13.10
CA LYS A 9 13.97 -1.04 -13.68
C LYS A 9 13.09 0.21 -13.73
N PRO A 10 13.47 1.32 -13.08
CA PRO A 10 12.80 2.59 -13.27
C PRO A 10 13.04 3.10 -14.69
N THR A 11 11.99 3.50 -15.40
CA THR A 11 12.08 3.99 -16.79
C THR A 11 12.50 5.47 -16.86
N ASP A 12 12.24 6.25 -15.80
CA ASP A 12 12.40 7.71 -15.79
C ASP A 12 13.65 8.19 -15.03
N MET A 13 14.75 7.44 -15.12
CA MET A 13 16.01 7.80 -14.46
C MET A 13 17.14 8.00 -15.45
N ILE A 14 17.95 9.03 -15.21
CA ILE A 14 19.11 9.41 -16.03
C ILE A 14 20.23 8.35 -15.95
N PHE A 15 20.17 7.46 -14.96
CA PHE A 15 21.08 6.34 -14.75
C PHE A 15 20.30 5.02 -14.68
N GLU A 16 20.89 3.94 -15.20
CA GLU A 16 20.27 2.62 -15.16
C GLU A 16 20.31 2.05 -13.75
N PHE A 17 19.15 1.96 -13.10
CA PHE A 17 18.98 1.29 -11.81
C PHE A 17 18.17 0.00 -11.96
N LYS A 18 18.60 -1.07 -11.30
CA LYS A 18 17.89 -2.36 -11.30
C LYS A 18 17.75 -2.87 -9.87
N GLN A 19 16.53 -2.85 -9.34
CA GLN A 19 16.22 -3.43 -8.03
C GLN A 19 15.74 -4.87 -8.22
N THR A 20 16.43 -5.85 -7.63
CA THR A 20 15.99 -7.26 -7.67
C THR A 20 15.47 -7.66 -6.30
N GLN A 21 14.15 -7.88 -6.19
CA GLN A 21 13.51 -8.22 -4.92
C GLN A 21 12.51 -9.36 -5.07
N PHE A 22 12.24 -10.07 -3.98
CA PHE A 22 11.10 -11.00 -3.96
C PHE A 22 9.81 -10.18 -3.96
N PRO A 23 8.76 -10.60 -4.70
CA PRO A 23 7.47 -9.93 -4.71
C PRO A 23 6.65 -10.25 -3.44
N VAL A 24 7.27 -10.18 -2.27
CA VAL A 24 6.67 -10.51 -0.98
C VAL A 24 6.91 -9.34 -0.04
N ARG A 25 5.85 -8.89 0.64
CA ARG A 25 5.92 -7.88 1.71
C ARG A 25 5.09 -8.41 2.87
N LEU A 26 5.62 -8.29 4.10
CA LEU A 26 4.82 -8.52 5.30
C LEU A 26 3.75 -7.41 5.37
N CYS A 27 2.48 -7.77 5.39
CA CYS A 27 1.39 -6.81 5.51
C CYS A 27 0.40 -7.21 6.62
N PHE A 28 0.47 -6.50 7.74
CA PHE A 28 -0.60 -6.45 8.74
C PHE A 28 -1.19 -5.03 8.77
N PRO A 29 -0.40 -3.96 9.02
CA PRO A 29 -0.79 -2.59 8.70
C PRO A 29 -0.32 -2.17 7.29
N VAL A 30 -1.21 -1.58 6.51
CA VAL A 30 -0.89 -1.00 5.18
C VAL A 30 -1.15 0.49 5.23
N SER A 31 -0.20 1.31 4.75
CA SER A 31 -0.40 2.77 4.67
C SER A 31 -1.52 3.12 3.69
N ILE A 32 -2.29 4.17 3.98
CA ILE A 32 -3.43 4.61 3.16
C ILE A 32 -3.05 4.80 1.68
N ASN A 33 -1.95 5.50 1.39
CA ASN A 33 -1.49 5.72 0.00
C ASN A 33 -1.17 4.42 -0.74
N LYS A 34 -0.81 3.35 -0.01
CA LYS A 34 -0.52 2.03 -0.60
C LYS A 34 -1.78 1.20 -0.82
N SER A 35 -2.84 1.49 -0.06
CA SER A 35 -4.17 0.88 -0.23
C SER A 35 -5.00 1.54 -1.35
N GLU A 36 -4.56 2.68 -1.88
CA GLU A 36 -5.22 3.35 -2.99
C GLU A 36 -5.32 2.43 -4.21
N GLY A 37 -6.54 2.23 -4.73
CA GLY A 37 -6.82 1.33 -5.84
C GLY A 37 -6.98 -0.15 -5.47
N GLN A 38 -6.82 -0.54 -4.19
CA GLN A 38 -7.03 -1.92 -3.73
C GLN A 38 -8.39 -2.07 -3.02
N ILE A 39 -8.96 -3.28 -3.02
CA ILE A 39 -10.18 -3.60 -2.26
C ILE A 39 -9.78 -4.51 -1.09
N LEU A 40 -10.04 -4.07 0.14
CA LEU A 40 -9.71 -4.80 1.36
C LEU A 40 -11.02 -5.18 2.08
N GLN A 41 -11.34 -6.48 2.16
CA GLN A 41 -12.61 -6.94 2.75
C GLN A 41 -12.67 -6.74 4.26
N TYR A 42 -11.54 -6.92 4.95
CA TYR A 42 -11.40 -6.76 6.39
C TYR A 42 -10.22 -5.84 6.67
N THR A 43 -10.49 -4.57 6.93
CA THR A 43 -9.46 -3.58 7.29
C THR A 43 -10.01 -2.63 8.35
N GLY A 44 -9.18 -2.31 9.34
CA GLY A 44 -9.43 -1.23 10.30
C GLY A 44 -8.63 0.00 9.89
N LEU A 45 -9.06 1.19 10.33
CA LEU A 45 -8.42 2.45 9.99
C LEU A 45 -7.88 3.10 11.27
N HIS A 46 -6.57 3.29 11.35
CA HIS A 46 -5.90 3.85 12.52
C HIS A 46 -5.35 5.25 12.20
N LEU A 47 -5.95 6.29 12.76
CA LEU A 47 -5.59 7.70 12.57
C LEU A 47 -5.21 8.38 13.89
N THR A 48 -4.14 7.91 14.52
CA THR A 48 -3.63 8.54 15.76
C THR A 48 -2.95 9.88 15.45
N GLU A 49 -2.39 10.03 14.24
CA GLU A 49 -1.78 11.27 13.77
C GLU A 49 -2.61 11.89 12.63
N PRO A 50 -2.62 13.24 12.50
CA PRO A 50 -3.41 13.91 11.48
C PRO A 50 -2.92 13.57 10.06
N CYS A 51 -3.87 13.33 9.15
CA CYS A 51 -3.58 13.11 7.74
C CYS A 51 -2.92 14.34 7.13
N PHE A 52 -1.78 14.15 6.45
CA PHE A 52 -0.98 15.22 5.87
C PHE A 52 -1.51 15.73 4.52
N SER A 53 -2.28 14.92 3.78
CA SER A 53 -2.79 15.31 2.47
C SER A 53 -4.31 15.23 2.35
N HIS A 54 -4.85 16.13 1.51
CA HIS A 54 -6.27 16.18 1.19
C HIS A 54 -6.70 14.86 0.52
N GLY A 55 -7.78 14.25 1.03
CA GLY A 55 -8.35 13.03 0.47
C GLY A 55 -7.86 11.71 1.11
N GLN A 56 -6.87 11.71 2.02
CA GLN A 56 -6.41 10.45 2.65
C GLN A 56 -7.49 9.78 3.50
N ILE A 57 -8.28 10.57 4.23
CA ILE A 57 -9.41 10.05 5.01
C ILE A 57 -10.45 9.42 4.08
N TYR A 58 -10.76 10.09 2.97
CA TYR A 58 -11.70 9.57 1.98
C TYR A 58 -11.21 8.26 1.35
N VAL A 59 -9.94 8.22 0.93
CA VAL A 59 -9.32 7.00 0.39
C VAL A 59 -9.39 5.87 1.42
N GLY A 60 -9.00 6.12 2.68
CA GLY A 60 -9.05 5.12 3.74
C GLY A 60 -10.47 4.59 4.00
N CYS A 61 -11.44 5.49 4.22
CA CYS A 61 -12.83 5.10 4.48
C CYS A 61 -13.48 4.37 3.30
N SER A 62 -13.15 4.73 2.05
CA SER A 62 -13.67 4.06 0.86
C SER A 62 -13.22 2.59 0.73
N ARG A 63 -12.15 2.20 1.42
CA ARG A 63 -11.60 0.83 1.39
C ARG A 63 -12.02 -0.03 2.58
N VAL A 64 -12.72 0.52 3.57
CA VAL A 64 -13.21 -0.23 4.74
C VAL A 64 -14.50 -0.98 4.38
N GLY A 65 -14.43 -2.31 4.29
CA GLY A 65 -15.56 -3.17 3.90
C GLY A 65 -16.67 -3.33 4.97
N ARG A 66 -16.37 -3.09 6.25
CA ARG A 66 -17.34 -3.10 7.36
C ARG A 66 -17.02 -2.00 8.37
N LEU A 67 -18.02 -1.19 8.71
CA LEU A 67 -17.97 -0.11 9.70
C LEU A 67 -17.69 -0.57 11.15
N GLN A 68 -17.56 -1.88 11.41
CA GLN A 68 -17.26 -2.42 12.74
C GLN A 68 -15.83 -2.13 13.24
N GLY A 69 -14.97 -1.51 12.41
CA GLY A 69 -13.58 -1.18 12.73
C GLY A 69 -13.19 0.27 12.47
N LEU A 70 -14.16 1.20 12.47
CA LEU A 70 -13.95 2.64 12.60
C LEU A 70 -14.13 3.05 14.07
#